data_AF-A0A182JG29-F1
#
_entry.id   AF-A0A182JG29-F1
#
_cell.length_a   1.000
_cell.length_b   1.000
_cell.length_c   1.000
_cell.angle_alpha   90.00
_cell.angle_beta   90.00
_cell.angle_gamma   90.00
#
_symmetry.space_group_name_H-M   'P 1'
#
loop_
_entity.id
_entity.type
_entity.pdbx_description
1 polymer ?
#
loop_
_entity_poly.entity_id
_entity_poly.type
_entity_poly.pdbx_seq_one_letter_code
_entity_poly.pdbx_strand_id
1 'polypeptide(L)'
;MVLGDFNTPALTWLPAPSAKYLIPARGSASASSSSLLIDGLEFNGLLQISGVTNLYDRQLDLVFVNSGALAELSTVRAAAVTIVAEDNYHPALELIVALPSRSTARIATVPVGRPGGLNFSKCNYAMLDQLLSATDWSVINTANSVNDAASVFTPI
;
A
#
# COMPACT_ATOMS: atom_id res chain seq x y z
N MET A 1 2.90 -7.74 9.62
CA MET A 1 1.77 -7.00 9.06
C MET A 1 1.73 -7.27 7.57
N VAL A 2 0.54 -7.51 7.03
CA VAL A 2 0.28 -7.68 5.60
C VAL A 2 -0.83 -6.70 5.23
N LEU A 3 -0.64 -5.95 4.16
CA LEU A 3 -1.63 -5.01 3.64
C LEU A 3 -1.66 -5.12 2.12
N GLY A 4 -2.84 -4.97 1.53
CA GLY A 4 -2.97 -4.94 0.09
C GLY A 4 -4.39 -5.21 -0.38
N ASP A 5 -4.52 -5.27 -1.70
CA ASP A 5 -5.74 -5.62 -2.41
C ASP A 5 -5.82 -7.15 -2.58
N PHE A 6 -6.83 -7.76 -1.96
CA PHE A 6 -7.05 -9.21 -2.01
C PHE A 6 -8.11 -9.61 -3.05
N ASN A 7 -8.87 -8.66 -3.60
CA ASN A 7 -9.93 -8.93 -4.58
C ASN A 7 -10.89 -10.08 -4.21
N THR A 8 -11.28 -10.17 -2.93
CA THR A 8 -12.23 -11.17 -2.42
C THR A 8 -13.59 -10.54 -2.06
N PRO A 9 -14.40 -10.09 -3.04
CA PRO A 9 -15.63 -9.32 -2.78
C PRO A 9 -16.73 -10.11 -2.06
N ALA A 10 -16.69 -11.44 -2.09
CA ALA A 10 -17.64 -12.30 -1.38
C ALA A 10 -17.29 -12.47 0.11
N LEU A 11 -16.04 -12.20 0.48
CA LEU A 11 -15.57 -12.32 1.85
C LEU A 11 -16.01 -11.09 2.64
N THR A 12 -16.80 -11.31 3.68
CA THR A 12 -17.30 -10.26 4.56
C THR A 12 -16.71 -10.42 5.95
N TRP A 13 -16.47 -9.31 6.62
CA TRP A 13 -15.78 -9.24 7.89
C TRP A 13 -16.69 -8.61 8.93
N LEU A 14 -16.77 -9.22 10.11
CA LEU A 14 -17.61 -8.78 11.21
C LEU A 14 -16.74 -8.41 12.41
N PRO A 15 -17.10 -7.38 13.20
CA PRO A 15 -16.39 -7.06 14.42
C PRO A 15 -16.34 -8.25 15.38
N ALA A 16 -15.14 -8.57 15.88
CA ALA A 16 -14.98 -9.53 16.96
C ALA A 16 -15.61 -9.00 18.27
N PRO A 17 -15.86 -9.86 19.29
CA PRO A 17 -16.42 -9.41 20.57
C PRO A 17 -15.61 -8.31 21.28
N SER A 18 -14.29 -8.24 21.03
CA SER A 18 -13.42 -7.20 21.55
C SER A 18 -13.48 -5.87 20.78
N ALA A 19 -14.12 -5.86 19.60
CA ALA A 19 -14.16 -4.77 18.63
C ALA A 19 -12.78 -4.25 18.14
N LYS A 20 -11.68 -4.97 18.45
CA LYS A 20 -10.31 -4.57 18.05
C LYS A 20 -9.88 -5.13 16.70
N TYR A 21 -10.54 -6.17 16.22
CA TYR A 21 -10.25 -6.85 14.96
C TYR A 21 -11.56 -7.42 14.40
N LEU A 22 -11.51 -7.89 13.16
CA LEU A 22 -12.63 -8.49 12.46
C LEU A 22 -12.39 -9.98 12.21
N ILE A 23 -13.50 -10.71 12.19
CA ILE A 23 -13.58 -12.15 11.90
C ILE A 23 -14.38 -12.36 10.62
N PRO A 24 -14.07 -13.39 9.82
CA PRO A 24 -14.85 -13.68 8.62
C PRO A 24 -16.29 -14.02 9.00
N ALA A 25 -17.26 -13.44 8.30
CA ALA A 25 -18.67 -13.75 8.52
C ALA A 25 -18.94 -15.21 8.12
N ARG A 26 -19.79 -15.90 8.89
CA ARG A 26 -20.18 -17.29 8.60
C ARG A 26 -20.78 -17.38 7.19
N GLY A 27 -20.23 -18.28 6.38
CA GLY A 27 -20.69 -18.52 5.00
C GLY A 27 -20.17 -17.55 3.94
N SER A 28 -19.41 -16.51 4.31
CA SER A 28 -18.82 -15.58 3.33
C SER A 28 -17.65 -16.18 2.54
N ALA A 29 -17.04 -17.23 3.06
CA ALA A 29 -15.95 -17.98 2.43
C ALA A 29 -16.43 -19.09 1.48
N SER A 30 -17.59 -18.93 0.82
CA SER A 30 -18.18 -19.99 0.00
C SER A 30 -17.34 -20.36 -1.24
N ALA A 31 -16.34 -19.56 -1.59
CA ALA A 31 -15.37 -19.86 -2.64
C ALA A 31 -14.09 -20.51 -2.05
N SER A 32 -13.55 -21.51 -2.74
CA SER A 32 -12.37 -22.27 -2.32
C SER A 32 -11.11 -21.42 -2.10
N SER A 33 -10.98 -20.29 -2.80
CA SER A 33 -9.86 -19.36 -2.61
C SER A 33 -9.96 -18.59 -1.30
N SER A 34 -11.17 -18.18 -0.91
CA SER A 34 -11.42 -17.44 0.33
C SER A 34 -11.21 -18.32 1.56
N SER A 35 -11.57 -19.62 1.49
CA SER A 35 -11.33 -20.56 2.59
C SER A 35 -9.84 -20.78 2.81
N LEU A 36 -9.06 -21.03 1.75
CA LEU A 36 -7.60 -21.21 1.88
C LEU A 36 -6.90 -19.95 2.41
N LEU A 37 -7.39 -18.76 2.02
CA LEU A 37 -6.89 -17.51 2.57
C LEU A 37 -7.16 -17.44 4.09
N ILE A 38 -8.39 -17.69 4.52
CA ILE A 38 -8.76 -17.66 5.95
C ILE A 38 -7.95 -18.68 6.74
N ASP A 39 -7.84 -19.92 6.25
CA ASP A 39 -7.06 -20.97 6.90
C ASP A 39 -5.60 -20.55 7.04
N GLY A 40 -5.02 -19.96 5.99
CA GLY A 40 -3.66 -19.42 6.02
C GLY A 40 -3.49 -18.28 7.03
N LEU A 41 -4.46 -17.36 7.12
CA LEU A 41 -4.43 -16.26 8.07
C LEU A 41 -4.53 -16.76 9.51
N GLU A 42 -5.46 -17.68 9.79
CA GLU A 42 -5.65 -18.29 11.10
C GLU A 42 -4.41 -19.09 11.53
N PHE A 43 -3.85 -19.90 10.62
CA PHE A 43 -2.62 -20.65 10.86
C PHE A 43 -1.44 -19.74 11.22
N ASN A 44 -1.36 -18.55 10.64
CA ASN A 44 -0.31 -17.58 10.92
C ASN A 44 -0.65 -16.61 12.08
N GLY A 45 -1.81 -16.79 12.74
CA GLY A 45 -2.25 -15.91 13.82
C GLY A 45 -2.45 -14.45 13.37
N LEU A 46 -2.88 -14.26 12.13
CA LEU A 46 -3.14 -12.95 11.53
C LEU A 46 -4.61 -12.56 11.72
N LEU A 47 -4.80 -11.34 12.22
CA LEU A 47 -6.08 -10.73 12.55
C LEU A 47 -6.34 -9.58 11.57
N GLN A 48 -7.53 -9.56 10.99
CA GLN A 48 -7.97 -8.49 10.10
C GLN A 48 -8.34 -7.26 10.95
N ILE A 49 -7.87 -6.07 10.59
CA ILE A 49 -8.14 -4.83 11.35
C ILE A 49 -8.72 -3.68 10.52
N SER A 50 -8.86 -3.84 9.21
CA SER A 50 -9.50 -2.82 8.38
C SER A 50 -11.00 -2.96 8.45
N GLY A 51 -11.72 -1.93 8.91
CA GLY A 51 -13.19 -1.88 8.86
C GLY A 51 -13.72 -1.08 7.67
N VAL A 52 -12.84 -0.58 6.81
CA VAL A 52 -13.20 0.36 5.73
C VAL A 52 -13.80 -0.43 4.57
N THR A 53 -14.98 -0.02 4.12
CA THR A 53 -15.65 -0.54 2.93
C THR A 53 -15.62 0.48 1.81
N ASN A 54 -15.69 -0.02 0.57
CA ASN A 54 -15.80 0.82 -0.61
C ASN A 54 -17.27 1.27 -0.84
N LEU A 55 -17.51 1.99 -1.94
CA LEU A 55 -18.85 2.53 -2.25
C LEU A 55 -19.93 1.45 -2.47
N TYR A 56 -19.53 0.19 -2.62
CA TYR A 56 -20.43 -0.96 -2.80
C TYR A 56 -20.59 -1.79 -1.53
N ASP A 57 -20.17 -1.26 -0.38
CA ASP A 57 -20.16 -1.95 0.93
C ASP A 57 -19.34 -3.25 0.91
N ARG A 58 -18.26 -3.26 0.12
CA ARG A 58 -17.33 -4.38 0.01
C ARG A 58 -15.98 -4.00 0.57
N GLN A 59 -15.24 -5.02 1.02
CA GLN A 59 -13.90 -4.85 1.53
C GLN A 59 -12.91 -5.67 0.70
N LEU A 60 -12.15 -4.97 -0.14
CA LEU A 60 -11.15 -5.55 -1.05
C LEU A 60 -9.73 -5.33 -0.50
N ASP A 61 -9.50 -4.15 0.05
CA ASP A 61 -8.26 -3.79 0.73
C ASP A 61 -8.29 -4.28 2.19
N LEU A 62 -7.45 -5.26 2.48
CA LEU A 62 -7.38 -5.89 3.79
C LEU A 62 -6.06 -5.57 4.47
N VAL A 63 -6.14 -5.39 5.79
CA VAL A 63 -4.98 -5.15 6.64
C VAL A 63 -4.97 -6.23 7.72
N PHE A 64 -3.89 -7.00 7.76
CA PHE A 64 -3.69 -8.13 8.66
C PHE A 64 -2.48 -7.94 9.56
N VAL A 65 -2.67 -8.21 10.85
CA VAL A 65 -1.65 -8.01 11.88
C VAL A 65 -1.68 -9.17 12.87
N ASN A 66 -0.55 -9.47 13.50
CA ASN A 66 -0.56 -10.45 14.59
C ASN A 66 -1.01 -9.79 15.90
N SER A 67 -1.31 -10.61 16.92
CA SER A 67 -1.77 -10.15 18.23
C SER A 67 -0.80 -9.17 18.92
N GLY A 68 0.51 -9.35 18.73
CA GLY A 68 1.53 -8.45 19.29
C GLY A 68 1.49 -7.05 18.67
N ALA A 69 1.41 -6.97 17.34
CA ALA A 69 1.33 -5.69 16.64
C ALA A 69 -0.02 -4.98 16.85
N LEU A 70 -1.10 -5.72 17.11
CA LEU A 70 -2.43 -5.14 17.36
C LEU A 70 -2.45 -4.12 18.50
N ALA A 71 -1.59 -4.28 19.51
CA ALA A 71 -1.49 -3.35 20.63
C ALA A 71 -0.77 -2.03 20.28
N GLU A 72 0.06 -2.03 19.24
CA GLU A 72 0.94 -0.93 18.84
C GLU A 72 0.42 -0.15 17.62
N LEU A 73 -0.74 -0.55 17.11
CA LEU A 73 -1.35 0.01 15.89
C LEU A 73 -2.60 0.80 16.22
N SER A 74 -2.80 1.92 15.50
CA SER A 74 -4.10 2.59 15.51
C SER A 74 -5.14 1.77 14.75
N THR A 75 -6.42 2.07 15.00
CA THR A 75 -7.51 1.65 14.12
C THR A 75 -7.26 2.13 12.69
N VAL A 76 -7.51 1.26 11.72
CA VAL A 76 -7.47 1.62 10.29
C VAL A 76 -8.72 2.44 9.97
N ARG A 77 -8.55 3.54 9.25
CA ARG A 77 -9.65 4.43 8.84
C ARG A 77 -9.51 4.83 7.39
N ALA A 78 -10.59 5.33 6.80
CA ALA A 78 -10.50 6.02 5.51
C ALA A 78 -9.63 7.27 5.68
N ALA A 79 -8.77 7.55 4.70
CA ALA A 79 -7.88 8.70 4.73
C ALA A 79 -8.69 10.00 4.67
N ALA A 80 -8.42 10.93 5.58
CA ALA A 80 -9.11 12.21 5.60
C ALA A 80 -8.70 13.13 4.43
N VAL A 81 -7.50 12.92 3.88
CA VAL A 81 -6.95 13.68 2.75
C VAL A 81 -6.35 12.68 1.77
N THR A 82 -6.80 12.75 0.53
CA THR A 82 -6.36 11.85 -0.54
C THR A 82 -5.30 12.57 -1.38
N ILE A 83 -4.22 11.87 -1.71
CA ILE A 83 -3.12 12.43 -2.52
C ILE A 83 -3.51 12.45 -4.01
N VAL A 84 -4.42 11.56 -4.40
CA VAL A 84 -4.97 11.41 -5.74
C VAL A 84 -6.49 11.27 -5.65
N ALA A 85 -7.19 11.44 -6.78
CA ALA A 85 -8.61 11.14 -6.84
C ALA A 85 -8.87 9.68 -6.43
N GLU A 86 -9.81 9.46 -5.51
CA GLU A 86 -10.13 8.12 -5.04
C GLU A 86 -10.84 7.30 -6.10
N ASP A 87 -10.52 6.01 -6.12
CA ASP A 87 -11.27 5.02 -6.86
C ASP A 87 -12.47 4.53 -6.05
N ASN A 88 -13.57 4.24 -6.75
CA ASN A 88 -14.82 3.76 -6.15
C ASN A 88 -14.68 2.38 -5.50
N TYR A 89 -13.70 1.59 -5.92
CA TYR A 89 -13.45 0.25 -5.39
C TYR A 89 -12.39 0.22 -4.29
N HIS A 90 -11.45 1.16 -4.32
CA HIS A 90 -10.27 1.22 -3.45
C HIS A 90 -10.18 2.58 -2.72
N PRO A 91 -10.94 2.75 -1.61
CA PRO A 91 -10.83 3.95 -0.79
C PRO A 91 -9.43 4.03 -0.17
N ALA A 92 -8.91 5.26 -0.01
CA ALA A 92 -7.60 5.43 0.61
C ALA A 92 -7.64 5.05 2.09
N LEU A 93 -6.69 4.23 2.54
CA LEU A 93 -6.59 3.79 3.93
C LEU A 93 -5.49 4.55 4.68
N GLU A 94 -5.79 4.94 5.92
CA GLU A 94 -4.85 5.53 6.85
C GLU A 94 -4.74 4.67 8.11
N LEU A 95 -3.50 4.41 8.54
CA LEU A 95 -3.20 3.77 9.82
C LEU A 95 -1.87 4.31 10.36
N ILE A 96 -1.76 4.37 11.68
CA ILE A 96 -0.56 4.83 12.38
C ILE A 96 0.14 3.62 12.98
N VAL A 97 1.42 3.47 12.63
CA VAL A 97 2.30 2.44 13.20
C VAL A 97 3.24 3.08 14.21
N ALA A 98 3.08 2.75 15.49
CA ALA A 98 4.10 3.08 16.47
C ALA A 98 5.31 2.16 16.23
N LEU A 99 6.39 2.73 15.69
CA LEU A 99 7.65 1.99 15.61
C LEU A 99 8.27 1.98 17.01
N PRO A 100 8.65 0.81 17.56
CA PRO A 100 9.35 0.78 18.83
C PRO A 100 10.58 1.66 18.71
N SER A 101 10.72 2.59 19.66
CA SER A 101 11.91 3.44 19.74
C SER A 101 13.10 2.50 19.79
N ARG A 102 13.91 2.48 18.73
CA ARG A 102 15.08 1.64 18.68
C ARG A 102 15.87 1.96 19.95
N SER A 103 15.98 1.00 20.87
CA SER A 103 17.15 0.93 21.73
C SER A 103 18.33 1.16 20.78
N THR A 104 19.33 1.92 21.23
CA THR A 104 20.55 2.23 20.50
C THR A 104 21.37 0.96 20.25
N ALA A 105 20.78 -0.06 19.62
CA ALA A 105 21.45 -0.99 18.76
C ALA A 105 22.26 -0.10 17.82
N ARG A 106 23.56 -0.07 18.11
CA ARG A 106 24.59 0.63 17.35
C ARG A 106 24.15 0.57 15.90
N ILE A 107 23.96 1.74 15.30
CA ILE A 107 23.85 1.85 13.85
C ILE A 107 24.99 0.99 13.33
N ALA A 108 24.68 -0.23 12.87
CA ALA A 108 25.63 -1.00 12.12
C ALA A 108 25.93 -0.04 10.98
N THR A 109 27.16 0.45 10.94
CA THR A 109 27.63 1.31 9.86
C THR A 109 27.22 0.60 8.60
N VAL A 110 26.17 1.12 7.94
CA VAL A 110 25.75 0.64 6.63
C VAL A 110 27.04 0.67 5.84
N PRO A 111 27.53 -0.47 5.31
CA PRO A 111 28.69 -0.44 4.44
C PRO A 111 28.34 0.60 3.39
N VAL A 112 29.20 1.59 3.19
CA VAL A 112 29.10 2.54 2.08
C VAL A 112 29.33 1.72 0.81
N GLY A 113 28.30 0.99 0.44
CA GLY A 113 28.26 -0.06 -0.56
C GLY A 113 26.93 0.11 -1.23
N ARG A 114 27.00 0.53 -2.50
CA ARG A 114 25.93 0.88 -3.43
C ARG A 114 24.56 0.26 -3.09
N PRO A 115 23.45 1.00 -3.24
CA PRO A 115 22.11 0.44 -3.08
C PRO A 115 22.02 -0.88 -3.84
N GLY A 116 21.60 -1.94 -3.13
CA GLY A 116 21.47 -3.28 -3.68
C GLY A 116 20.69 -3.19 -5.01
N GLY A 117 21.32 -3.71 -6.07
CA GLY A 117 20.97 -3.59 -7.48
C GLY A 117 19.63 -2.91 -7.79
N LEU A 118 19.70 -1.70 -8.34
CA LEU A 118 18.55 -1.09 -9.01
C LEU A 118 18.00 -2.09 -10.03
N ASN A 119 16.72 -2.44 -9.90
CA ASN A 119 16.09 -3.47 -10.72
C ASN A 119 15.68 -2.92 -12.09
N PHE A 120 16.68 -2.57 -12.89
CA PHE A 120 16.54 -2.07 -14.26
C PHE A 120 15.82 -3.05 -15.20
N SER A 121 15.73 -4.34 -14.83
CA SER A 121 15.05 -5.36 -15.65
C SER A 121 13.53 -5.17 -15.73
N LYS A 122 12.93 -4.44 -14.78
CA LYS A 122 11.49 -4.14 -14.79
C LYS A 122 11.14 -2.83 -15.52
N CYS A 123 12.13 -2.10 -16.02
CA CYS A 123 11.88 -0.87 -16.78
C CYS A 123 11.31 -1.23 -18.16
N ASN A 124 10.19 -0.63 -18.53
CA ASN A 124 9.65 -0.76 -19.89
C ASN A 124 10.40 0.19 -20.83
N TYR A 125 11.54 -0.27 -21.34
CA TYR A 125 12.41 0.52 -22.22
C TYR A 125 11.70 0.98 -23.49
N ALA A 126 10.77 0.19 -24.03
CA ALA A 126 10.01 0.58 -25.23
C ALA A 126 9.15 1.83 -24.96
N MET A 127 8.49 1.88 -23.81
CA MET A 127 7.70 3.04 -23.41
C MET A 127 8.60 4.24 -23.09
N LEU A 128 9.74 4.00 -22.43
CA LEU A 128 10.72 5.06 -22.14
C LEU A 128 11.26 5.68 -23.44
N ASP A 129 11.67 4.86 -24.40
CA ASP A 129 12.19 5.31 -25.71
C ASP A 129 11.11 6.05 -26.50
N GLN A 130 9.86 5.58 -26.46
CA GLN A 130 8.74 6.28 -27.06
C GLN A 130 8.54 7.65 -26.42
N LEU A 131 8.61 7.75 -25.10
CA LEU A 131 8.43 9.01 -24.38
C LEU A 131 9.59 9.99 -24.68
N LEU A 132 10.82 9.50 -24.68
CA LEU A 132 12.01 10.29 -25.00
C LEU A 132 12.00 10.79 -26.45
N SER A 133 11.53 9.97 -27.40
CA SER A 133 11.44 10.36 -28.81
C SER A 133 10.26 11.29 -29.12
N ALA A 134 9.16 11.16 -28.40
CA ALA A 134 7.99 12.02 -28.53
C ALA A 134 8.15 13.38 -27.81
N THR A 135 9.13 13.50 -26.91
CA THR A 135 9.39 14.73 -26.17
C THR A 135 10.07 15.76 -27.07
N ASP A 136 9.53 16.98 -27.12
CA ASP A 136 10.16 18.09 -27.82
C ASP A 136 11.33 18.65 -27.02
N TRP A 137 12.54 18.26 -27.42
CA TRP A 137 13.79 18.72 -26.79
C TRP A 137 14.22 20.12 -27.25
N SER A 138 13.57 20.71 -28.26
CA SER A 138 13.95 22.03 -28.79
C SER A 138 13.81 23.13 -27.74
N VAL A 139 12.94 22.94 -26.74
CA VAL A 139 12.74 23.84 -25.61
C VAL A 139 14.03 24.09 -24.81
N ILE A 140 14.95 23.10 -24.76
CA ILE A 140 16.25 23.25 -24.09
C ILE A 140 17.11 24.28 -24.83
N ASN A 141 17.05 24.30 -26.16
CA ASN A 141 17.83 25.24 -26.98
C ASN A 141 17.34 26.69 -26.86
N THR A 142 16.12 26.88 -26.35
CA THR A 142 15.52 28.20 -26.13
C THR A 142 15.58 28.67 -24.68
N ALA A 143 16.02 27.82 -23.75
CA ALA A 143 16.08 28.15 -22.34
C ALA A 143 17.32 29.02 -22.03
N ASN A 144 17.12 30.11 -21.29
CA ASN A 144 18.20 31.04 -20.91
C ASN A 144 19.01 30.53 -19.71
N SER A 145 18.50 29.53 -18.98
CA SER A 145 19.18 28.89 -17.86
C SER A 145 18.72 27.44 -17.66
N VAL A 146 19.51 26.67 -16.90
CA VAL A 146 19.18 25.28 -16.54
C VAL A 146 17.86 25.20 -15.75
N ASN A 147 17.59 26.19 -14.89
CA ASN A 147 16.35 26.25 -14.12
C ASN A 147 15.14 26.50 -15.01
N ASP A 148 15.28 27.36 -16.03
CA ASP A 148 14.22 27.63 -17.00
C ASP A 148 13.91 26.36 -17.82
N ALA A 149 14.95 25.64 -18.26
CA ALA A 149 14.78 24.36 -18.95
C ALA A 149 14.10 23.30 -18.07
N ALA A 150 14.44 23.24 -16.78
CA ALA A 150 13.85 22.28 -15.85
C ALA A 150 12.38 22.57 -15.53
N SER A 151 11.99 23.85 -15.49
CA SER A 151 10.61 24.26 -15.16
C SER A 151 9.56 23.75 -16.13
N VAL A 152 9.94 23.46 -17.39
CA VAL A 152 9.07 22.89 -18.42
C VAL A 152 8.56 21.49 -18.04
N PHE A 153 9.33 20.75 -17.25
CA PHE A 153 9.01 19.37 -16.84
C PHE A 153 8.37 19.29 -15.46
N THR A 154 8.26 20.42 -14.75
CA THR A 154 7.68 20.51 -13.40
C THR A 154 6.67 21.66 -13.36
N PRO A 155 5.48 21.51 -13.96
CA PRO A 155 4.42 22.49 -13.78
C PRO A 155 3.97 22.44 -12.30
N ILE A 156 4.01 23.60 -11.65
CA ILE A 156 3.46 23.84 -10.31
C ILE A 156 1.93 23.81 -10.40
#